data_AF-A0A1F9Y9X9-F1
#
_entry.id   AF-A0A1F9Y9X9-F1
#
_cell.length_a   1.000
_cell.length_b   1.000
_cell.length_c   1.000
_cell.angle_alpha   90.00
_cell.angle_beta   90.00
_cell.angle_gamma   90.00
#
_symmetry.space_group_name_H-M   'P 1'
#
loop_
_entity.id
_entity.type
_entity.pdbx_description
1 polymer ?
#
loop_
_entity_poly.entity_id
_entity_poly.type
_entity_poly.pdbx_seq_one_letter_code
_entity_poly.pdbx_strand_id
1 'polypeptide(L)'
;MYPEGCLGAWDGDQLCGYIFSHPWHYGKTVPLNTESYVIPTDADCLYIHDLAVDPNHRERKIGRILLNDLFNTAAQRGWQKYALVAVQGSEPFWSRWGFTAQRNFEYIPGVKATYMTCFGPPVWKPCSKSS
;
A
#
# COMPACT_ATOMS: atom_id res chain seq x y z
N MET A 1 -16.07 -2.65 -6.34
CA MET A 1 -14.91 -1.73 -6.34
C MET A 1 -15.00 -0.86 -5.09
N TYR A 2 -13.87 -0.39 -4.55
CA TYR A 2 -13.81 0.51 -3.39
C TYR A 2 -13.16 1.85 -3.83
N PRO A 3 -13.93 2.76 -4.46
CA PRO A 3 -13.37 3.96 -5.10
C PRO A 3 -12.64 4.87 -4.12
N GLU A 4 -13.05 4.87 -2.86
CA GLU A 4 -12.50 5.77 -1.85
C GLU A 4 -11.11 5.35 -1.35
N GLY A 5 -10.65 4.15 -1.73
CA GLY A 5 -9.28 3.69 -1.54
C GLY A 5 -8.40 3.83 -2.79
N CYS A 6 -8.92 4.46 -3.86
CA CYS A 6 -8.22 4.63 -5.12
C CYS A 6 -7.94 6.12 -5.36
N LEU A 7 -6.67 6.50 -5.42
CA LEU A 7 -6.25 7.89 -5.64
C LEU A 7 -5.30 7.96 -6.84
N GLY A 8 -5.41 9.05 -7.61
CA GLY A 8 -4.49 9.39 -8.70
C GLY A 8 -3.87 10.76 -8.46
N ALA A 9 -2.59 10.91 -8.79
CA ALA A 9 -1.87 12.17 -8.78
C ALA A 9 -1.66 12.63 -10.22
N TRP A 10 -2.01 13.88 -10.51
CA TRP A 10 -2.02 14.45 -11.86
C TRP A 10 -1.13 15.70 -11.95
N ASP A 11 -0.41 15.85 -13.06
CA ASP A 11 0.27 17.09 -13.47
C ASP A 11 -0.36 17.57 -14.78
N GLY A 12 -1.23 18.58 -14.68
CA GLY A 12 -2.16 18.90 -15.76
C GLY A 12 -3.05 17.69 -16.08
N ASP A 13 -3.04 17.27 -17.35
CA ASP A 13 -3.80 16.10 -17.83
C ASP A 13 -2.99 14.78 -17.75
N GLN A 14 -1.75 14.81 -17.28
CA GLN A 14 -0.90 13.63 -17.17
C GLN A 14 -1.05 12.95 -15.81
N LEU A 15 -1.40 11.66 -15.81
CA LEU A 15 -1.36 10.83 -14.61
C LEU A 15 0.09 10.51 -14.22
N CYS A 16 0.55 11.09 -13.11
CA CYS A 16 1.93 10.94 -12.62
C CYS A 16 2.09 9.79 -11.60
N GLY A 17 0.99 9.26 -11.08
CA GLY A 17 1.01 8.13 -10.17
C GLY A 17 -0.37 7.79 -9.65
N TYR A 18 -0.51 6.59 -9.09
CA TYR A 18 -1.76 6.12 -8.51
C TYR A 18 -1.50 5.19 -7.33
N ILE A 19 -2.52 5.05 -6.49
CA ILE A 19 -2.58 4.03 -5.45
C ILE A 19 -3.96 3.38 -5.48
N PHE A 20 -3.98 2.05 -5.38
CA PHE A 20 -5.19 1.26 -5.23
C PHE A 20 -5.17 0.52 -3.90
N SER A 21 -6.26 0.64 -3.16
CA SER A 21 -6.49 -0.07 -1.91
C SER A 21 -7.95 -0.43 -1.73
N HIS A 22 -8.20 -1.39 -0.86
CA HIS A 22 -9.54 -1.89 -0.60
C HIS A 22 -9.62 -2.53 0.80
N PRO A 23 -10.83 -2.62 1.39
CA PRO A 23 -11.03 -3.42 2.59
C PRO A 23 -10.67 -4.88 2.35
N TRP A 24 -10.03 -5.52 3.33
CA TRP A 24 -9.69 -6.95 3.28
C TRP A 24 -9.61 -7.55 4.69
N HIS A 25 -9.27 -8.84 4.77
CA HIS A 25 -8.95 -9.51 6.03
C HIS A 25 -7.47 -9.37 6.37
N TYR A 26 -7.20 -8.89 7.57
CA TYR A 26 -5.87 -8.80 8.14
C TYR A 26 -5.25 -10.19 8.28
N GLY A 27 -3.99 -10.32 7.87
CA GLY A 27 -3.26 -11.58 7.84
C GLY A 27 -3.45 -12.39 6.56
N LYS A 28 -4.42 -12.03 5.70
CA LYS A 28 -4.66 -12.71 4.43
C LYS A 28 -4.11 -11.90 3.26
N THR A 29 -3.50 -12.60 2.31
CA THR A 29 -3.13 -12.04 1.01
C THR A 29 -4.30 -12.15 0.05
N VAL A 30 -4.41 -11.22 -0.88
CA VAL A 30 -5.35 -11.35 -2.00
C VAL A 30 -4.86 -12.49 -2.90
N PRO A 31 -5.69 -13.50 -3.24
CA PRO A 31 -5.29 -14.57 -4.14
C PRO A 31 -5.20 -14.06 -5.58
N LEU A 32 -4.09 -14.39 -6.25
CA LEU A 32 -3.76 -13.94 -7.61
C LEU A 32 -4.67 -14.49 -8.72
N ASN A 33 -5.23 -15.68 -8.53
CA ASN A 33 -5.94 -16.42 -9.58
C ASN A 33 -7.44 -16.52 -9.30
N THR A 34 -8.06 -15.44 -8.81
CA THR A 34 -9.50 -15.44 -8.54
C THR A 34 -10.22 -14.60 -9.58
N GLU A 35 -11.06 -15.25 -10.40
CA GLU A 35 -11.90 -14.57 -11.41
C GLU A 35 -12.96 -13.65 -10.79
N SER A 36 -13.21 -13.79 -9.48
CA SER A 36 -14.15 -12.96 -8.72
C SER A 36 -13.45 -12.35 -7.52
N TYR A 37 -13.08 -11.08 -7.68
CA TYR A 37 -12.56 -10.24 -6.61
C TYR A 37 -13.74 -9.55 -5.91
N VAL A 38 -14.18 -10.07 -4.77
CA VAL A 38 -15.27 -9.49 -3.96
C VAL A 38 -14.69 -8.92 -2.67
N ILE A 39 -15.00 -7.65 -2.39
CA ILE A 39 -14.60 -6.99 -1.14
C ILE A 39 -15.41 -7.62 0.01
N PRO A 40 -14.76 -8.17 1.04
CA PRO A 40 -15.46 -8.79 2.16
C PRO A 40 -16.25 -7.75 2.96
N THR A 41 -17.46 -8.12 3.39
CA THR A 41 -18.32 -7.26 4.23
C THR A 41 -17.82 -7.17 5.67
N ASP A 42 -17.04 -8.15 6.11
CA ASP A 42 -16.42 -8.26 7.44
C ASP A 42 -14.91 -7.90 7.40
N ALA A 43 -14.51 -7.06 6.44
CA ALA A 43 -13.15 -6.56 6.34
C ALA A 43 -12.68 -5.87 7.63
N ASP A 44 -11.46 -6.17 8.07
CA ASP A 44 -10.87 -5.61 9.29
C ASP A 44 -9.53 -4.89 9.05
N CYS A 45 -9.11 -4.76 7.79
CA CYS A 45 -7.97 -3.91 7.40
C CYS A 45 -8.18 -3.21 6.06
N LEU A 46 -7.41 -2.12 5.85
CA LEU A 46 -7.21 -1.54 4.53
C LEU A 46 -5.98 -2.16 3.88
N TYR A 47 -6.19 -2.85 2.76
CA TYR A 47 -5.14 -3.53 2.02
C TYR A 47 -4.69 -2.68 0.82
N ILE A 48 -3.40 -2.37 0.73
CA ILE A 48 -2.81 -1.67 -0.41
C ILE A 48 -2.50 -2.72 -1.47
N HIS A 49 -3.20 -2.62 -2.60
CA HIS A 49 -3.06 -3.54 -3.71
C HIS A 49 -1.88 -3.14 -4.62
N ASP A 50 -1.84 -1.88 -5.04
CA ASP A 50 -0.82 -1.39 -5.94
C ASP A 50 -0.51 0.09 -5.67
N LEU A 51 0.73 0.48 -5.91
CA LEU A 51 1.23 1.85 -5.86
C LEU A 51 2.27 2.02 -6.95
N ALA A 52 1.97 2.86 -7.93
CA ALA A 52 2.89 3.17 -9.02
C ALA A 52 3.07 4.68 -9.17
N VAL A 53 4.28 5.06 -9.57
CA VAL A 53 4.65 6.45 -9.85
C VAL A 53 5.41 6.46 -11.16
N ASP A 54 5.04 7.38 -12.04
CA ASP A 54 5.74 7.63 -13.30
C ASP A 54 7.23 7.90 -12.99
N PRO A 55 8.17 7.14 -13.60
CA PRO A 55 9.61 7.33 -13.42
C PRO A 55 10.07 8.78 -13.60
N ASN A 56 9.47 9.53 -14.52
CA ASN A 56 9.80 10.93 -14.81
C ASN A 56 9.41 11.89 -13.68
N HIS A 57 8.61 11.42 -12.72
CA HIS A 57 8.07 12.20 -11.60
C HIS A 57 8.54 11.70 -10.22
N ARG A 58 9.52 10.78 -10.18
CA ARG A 58 10.02 10.16 -8.93
C ARG A 58 10.60 11.16 -7.92
N GLU A 59 11.27 12.22 -8.39
CA GLU A 59 11.87 13.23 -7.51
C GLU A 59 10.83 14.06 -6.74
N ARG A 60 9.57 14.08 -7.21
CA ARG A 60 8.48 14.86 -6.61
C ARG A 60 7.81 14.17 -5.43
N LYS A 61 8.32 13.00 -4.99
CA LYS A 61 7.79 12.26 -3.83
C LYS A 61 6.30 11.88 -3.97
N ILE A 62 5.80 11.72 -5.20
CA ILE A 62 4.38 11.47 -5.51
C ILE A 62 3.82 10.28 -4.71
N GLY A 63 4.56 9.17 -4.65
CA GLY A 63 4.11 8.00 -3.88
C GLY A 63 3.91 8.31 -2.40
N ARG A 64 4.68 9.26 -1.83
CA ARG A 64 4.50 9.68 -0.43
C ARG A 64 3.27 10.58 -0.24
N ILE A 65 2.97 11.43 -1.22
CA ILE A 65 1.77 12.28 -1.22
C ILE A 65 0.53 11.39 -1.26
N LEU A 66 0.46 10.48 -2.23
CA LEU A 66 -0.64 9.51 -2.38
C LEU A 66 -0.85 8.68 -1.11
N LEU A 67 0.23 8.19 -0.49
CA LEU A 67 0.14 7.42 0.75
C LEU A 67 -0.35 8.25 1.93
N ASN A 68 0.13 9.48 2.11
CA ASN A 68 -0.38 10.37 3.15
C ASN A 68 -1.88 10.62 3.00
N ASP A 69 -2.34 10.93 1.79
CA ASP A 69 -3.75 11.20 1.52
C ASP A 69 -4.61 9.95 1.79
N LEU A 70 -4.13 8.79 1.36
CA LEU A 70 -4.81 7.51 1.62
C LEU A 70 -4.89 7.24 3.12
N PHE A 71 -3.79 7.34 3.86
CA PHE A 71 -3.76 7.01 5.28
C PHE A 71 -4.56 8.00 6.13
N ASN A 72 -4.54 9.29 5.80
CA ASN A 72 -5.38 10.30 6.43
C ASN A 72 -6.87 9.99 6.23
N THR A 73 -7.26 9.72 4.98
CA THR A 73 -8.65 9.35 4.65
C THR A 73 -9.06 8.06 5.35
N ALA A 74 -8.18 7.06 5.38
CA ALA A 74 -8.43 5.80 6.05
C ALA A 74 -8.59 5.97 7.58
N ALA A 75 -7.75 6.78 8.20
CA ALA A 75 -7.81 7.08 9.63
C ALA A 75 -9.12 7.80 10.00
N GLN A 76 -9.56 8.78 9.20
CA GLN A 76 -10.85 9.47 9.38
C GLN A 76 -12.04 8.52 9.28
N ARG A 77 -11.89 7.42 8.55
CA ARG A 77 -12.89 6.34 8.42
C ARG A 77 -12.77 5.27 9.50
N GLY A 78 -11.85 5.42 10.44
CA GLY A 78 -11.68 4.49 11.56
C GLY A 78 -10.82 3.27 11.27
N TRP A 79 -10.15 3.19 10.11
CA TRP A 79 -9.21 2.10 9.84
C TRP A 79 -8.01 2.16 10.79
N GLN A 80 -7.67 1.03 11.40
CA GLN A 80 -6.53 0.89 12.33
C GLN A 80 -5.53 -0.15 11.88
N LYS A 81 -5.88 -1.01 10.91
CA LYS A 81 -5.02 -2.08 10.41
C LYS A 81 -4.79 -1.87 8.93
N TYR A 82 -3.53 -2.01 8.53
CA TYR A 82 -3.09 -1.84 7.15
C TYR A 82 -2.24 -3.04 6.74
N ALA A 83 -2.42 -3.48 5.50
CA ALA A 83 -1.73 -4.67 4.98
C ALA A 83 -1.31 -4.46 3.52
N LEU A 84 -0.23 -5.12 3.12
CA LEU A 84 0.23 -5.14 1.74
C LEU A 84 1.13 -6.34 1.47
N VAL A 85 1.42 -6.55 0.20
CA VAL A 85 2.48 -7.45 -0.26
C VAL A 85 3.58 -6.63 -0.90
N ALA A 86 4.77 -6.67 -0.30
CA ALA A 86 5.96 -6.05 -0.85
C ALA A 86 6.61 -7.03 -1.82
N VAL A 87 6.81 -6.61 -3.06
CA VAL A 87 7.53 -7.35 -4.11
C VAL A 87 8.78 -6.59 -4.51
N GLN A 88 9.71 -7.25 -5.20
CA GLN A 88 10.87 -6.61 -5.85
C GLN A 88 11.75 -5.77 -4.90
N GLY A 89 11.89 -6.19 -3.64
CA GLY A 89 12.75 -5.49 -2.68
C GLY A 89 12.18 -4.18 -2.14
N SER A 90 10.85 -3.98 -2.22
CA SER A 90 10.18 -2.77 -1.74
C SER A 90 10.00 -2.69 -0.22
N GLU A 91 10.39 -3.72 0.54
CA GLU A 91 10.27 -3.79 2.00
C GLU A 91 10.88 -2.58 2.73
N PRO A 92 12.10 -2.10 2.39
CA PRO A 92 12.69 -0.95 3.07
C PRO A 92 11.88 0.34 2.91
N PHE A 93 11.16 0.49 1.80
CA PHE A 93 10.26 1.63 1.59
C PHE A 93 9.05 1.55 2.53
N TRP A 94 8.41 0.38 2.62
CA TRP A 94 7.25 0.17 3.50
C TRP A 94 7.62 0.22 4.98
N SER A 95 8.80 -0.26 5.36
CA SER A 95 9.32 -0.14 6.73
C SER A 95 9.44 1.32 7.19
N ARG A 96 9.74 2.25 6.28
CA ARG A 96 9.74 3.70 6.60
C ARG A 96 8.35 4.24 6.91
N TRP A 97 7.29 3.60 6.44
CA TRP A 97 5.92 3.93 6.80
C TRP A 97 5.45 3.23 8.09
N GLY A 98 6.29 2.40 8.71
CA GLY A 98 5.94 1.65 9.92
C GLY A 98 5.35 0.26 9.64
N PHE A 99 5.39 -0.22 8.40
CA PHE A 99 5.02 -1.61 8.10
C PHE A 99 6.12 -2.57 8.60
N THR A 100 5.70 -3.72 9.08
CA THR A 100 6.59 -4.78 9.58
C THR A 100 6.35 -6.06 8.78
N ALA A 101 7.42 -6.72 8.35
CA ALA A 101 7.35 -8.02 7.67
C ALA A 101 6.76 -9.09 8.59
N GLN A 102 5.78 -9.83 8.09
CA GLN A 102 5.10 -10.90 8.85
C GLN A 102 5.47 -12.28 8.31
N ARG A 103 5.46 -12.45 6.97
CA ARG A 103 5.86 -13.69 6.32
C ARG A 103 6.41 -13.43 4.92
N ASN A 104 7.37 -14.25 4.53
CA ASN A 104 7.88 -14.32 3.17
C ASN A 104 7.19 -15.47 2.44
N PHE A 105 6.92 -15.30 1.15
CA PHE A 105 6.29 -16.31 0.30
C PHE A 105 6.65 -16.06 -1.17
N GLU A 106 6.34 -17.01 -2.04
CA GLU A 106 6.40 -16.79 -3.49
C GLU A 106 5.05 -16.25 -3.96
N TYR A 107 5.05 -15.04 -4.54
CA TYR A 107 3.85 -14.42 -5.07
C TYR A 107 3.43 -15.11 -6.36
N ILE A 108 4.37 -15.22 -7.29
CA ILE A 108 4.31 -16.08 -8.48
C ILE A 108 5.63 -16.85 -8.56
N PRO A 109 5.72 -17.94 -9.36
CA PRO A 109 6.95 -18.72 -9.46
C PRO A 109 8.18 -17.83 -9.74
N GLY A 110 9.16 -17.89 -8.84
CA GLY A 110 10.40 -17.10 -8.93
C GLY A 110 10.32 -15.65 -8.45
N VAL A 111 9.15 -15.15 -8.04
CA VAL A 111 8.98 -13.81 -7.48
C VAL A 111 8.73 -13.90 -5.98
N LYS A 112 9.79 -13.61 -5.22
CA LYS A 112 9.71 -13.50 -3.76
C LYS A 112 8.92 -12.26 -3.36
N ALA A 113 8.09 -12.43 -2.34
CA ALA A 113 7.30 -11.36 -1.77
C ALA A 113 7.18 -11.50 -0.26
N THR A 114 6.89 -10.36 0.37
CA THR A 114 6.79 -10.25 1.81
C THR A 114 5.43 -9.65 2.15
N TYR A 115 4.61 -10.40 2.90
CA TYR A 115 3.39 -9.86 3.47
C TYR A 115 3.76 -8.97 4.66
N MET A 116 3.38 -7.69 4.59
CA MET A 116 3.72 -6.69 5.60
C MET A 116 2.46 -6.06 6.17
N THR A 117 2.52 -5.68 7.44
CA THR A 117 1.38 -5.08 8.14
C THR A 117 1.78 -3.89 8.99
N CYS A 118 0.85 -2.98 9.21
CA CYS A 118 0.99 -1.85 10.12
C CYS A 118 -0.28 -1.73 10.99
N PHE A 119 -0.08 -1.43 12.28
CA PHE A 119 -1.16 -1.10 13.20
C PHE A 119 -1.08 0.38 13.57
N GLY A 120 -2.22 1.06 13.55
CA GLY A 120 -2.34 2.52 13.57
C GLY A 120 -2.08 3.14 12.19
N PRO A 121 -2.46 4.41 11.99
CA PRO A 121 -2.19 5.12 10.73
C PRO A 121 -0.70 5.14 10.39
N PRO A 122 -0.28 4.62 9.23
CA PRO A 122 1.13 4.63 8.84
C PRO A 122 1.65 6.05 8.68
N VAL A 123 2.85 6.32 9.21
CA VAL A 123 3.50 7.64 9.18
C VAL A 123 4.91 7.49 8.64
N TRP A 124 5.29 8.38 7.71
CA TRP A 124 6.64 8.39 7.16
C TRP A 124 7.70 8.74 8.21
N LYS A 125 8.66 7.85 8.41
CA LYS A 125 9.86 8.04 9.23
C LYS A 125 11.07 8.32 8.31
N PRO A 126 11.65 9.53 8.34
CA PRO A 126 12.91 9.80 7.64
C PRO A 126 14.02 8.91 8.21
N CYS A 127 15.03 8.56 7.40
CA CYS A 127 16.28 8.04 7.94
C CYS A 127 16.85 9.09 8.90
N SER A 128 17.10 8.70 10.15
CA SER A 128 17.97 9.47 11.03
C SER A 128 19.30 9.63 10.31
N LYS A 129 19.72 10.87 10.06
CA LYS A 129 21.09 11.12 9.65
C LYS A 129 21.96 10.60 10.79
N SER A 130 22.79 9.59 10.53
CA SER A 130 23.94 9.31 11.40
C SER A 130 24.75 10.60 11.46
N SER A 131 24.78 11.24 12.62
CA SER A 131 25.71 12.32 12.94
C SER A 131 27.14 11.80 12.87
#